data_AF-A0A7R9DMG3-F1
#
_entry.id   AF-A0A7R9DMG3-F1
#
_cell.length_a   1.000
_cell.length_b   1.000
_cell.length_c   1.000
_cell.angle_alpha   90.00
_cell.angle_beta   90.00
_cell.angle_gamma   90.00
#
_symmetry.space_group_name_H-M   'P 1'
#
loop_
_entity.id
_entity.type
_entity.pdbx_description
1 polymer ?
#
loop_
_entity_poly.entity_id
_entity_poly.type
_entity_poly.pdbx_seq_one_letter_code
_entity_poly.pdbx_strand_id
1 'polypeptide(L)'
;MGVNDRIFSANNISLENVEYATAVQVLRDSGNTVTLVVRRRVVLPVYPEPQTLKLSLVRSKKKDDFGLVLGCKIYVREVANKALQENKDSSTVLQEGDVLLKINNHKADGMSLKEAKKLIDSSKERLNLVVRREHRPTTANQESTALPKGNN
;
A
#
# COMPACT_ATOMS: atom_id res chain seq x y z
N MET A 1 -16.60 -12.21 -22.01
CA MET A 1 -16.53 -12.25 -20.53
C MET A 1 -15.23 -12.91 -20.14
N GLY A 2 -14.50 -12.31 -19.21
CA GLY A 2 -13.30 -12.92 -18.63
C GLY A 2 -13.67 -13.80 -17.44
N VAL A 3 -12.79 -14.74 -17.11
CA VAL A 3 -12.83 -15.43 -15.82
C VAL A 3 -12.71 -14.33 -14.73
N ASN A 4 -13.62 -14.33 -13.73
CA ASN A 4 -13.82 -13.31 -12.68
C ASN A 4 -14.88 -12.21 -12.94
N ASP A 5 -15.57 -12.24 -14.06
CA ASP A 5 -16.74 -11.39 -14.29
C ASP A 5 -17.92 -11.88 -13.42
N ARG A 6 -18.35 -11.07 -12.43
CA ARG A 6 -19.58 -11.35 -11.67
C ARG A 6 -20.76 -10.70 -12.35
N ILE A 7 -21.70 -11.51 -12.81
CA ILE A 7 -22.97 -11.04 -13.37
C ILE A 7 -23.76 -10.39 -12.23
N PHE A 8 -24.13 -9.14 -12.43
CA PHE A 8 -24.88 -8.32 -11.48
C PHE A 8 -26.38 -8.36 -11.78
N SER A 9 -26.76 -8.31 -13.06
CA SER A 9 -28.15 -8.44 -13.50
C SER A 9 -28.28 -9.00 -14.92
N ALA A 10 -29.46 -9.54 -15.23
CA ALA A 10 -29.85 -10.02 -16.55
C ALA A 10 -31.24 -9.47 -16.91
N ASN A 11 -31.39 -8.82 -18.06
CA ASN A 11 -32.67 -8.25 -18.54
C ASN A 11 -33.40 -7.36 -17.51
N ASN A 12 -32.64 -6.50 -16.82
CA ASN A 12 -33.10 -5.64 -15.70
C ASN A 12 -33.44 -6.38 -14.40
N ILE A 13 -33.25 -7.70 -14.32
CA ILE A 13 -33.45 -8.49 -13.09
C ILE A 13 -32.12 -8.64 -12.37
N SER A 14 -32.04 -8.14 -11.14
CA SER A 14 -30.85 -8.31 -10.29
C SER A 14 -30.64 -9.79 -9.98
N LEU A 15 -29.42 -10.28 -10.19
CA LEU A 15 -29.01 -11.64 -9.83
C LEU A 15 -28.18 -11.66 -8.55
N GLU A 16 -28.18 -10.56 -7.80
CA GLU A 16 -27.51 -10.45 -6.51
C GLU A 16 -28.31 -11.22 -5.44
N ASN A 17 -27.72 -12.26 -4.85
CA ASN A 17 -28.34 -13.15 -3.85
C ASN A 17 -29.53 -13.98 -4.37
N VAL A 18 -29.60 -14.21 -5.68
CA VAL A 18 -30.65 -15.03 -6.29
C VAL A 18 -30.26 -16.50 -6.29
N GLU A 19 -31.23 -17.37 -6.00
CA GLU A 19 -31.05 -18.81 -6.05
C GLU A 19 -30.78 -19.28 -7.49
N TYR A 20 -29.97 -20.32 -7.64
CA TYR A 20 -29.54 -20.83 -8.95
C TYR A 20 -30.72 -21.11 -9.90
N ALA A 21 -31.81 -21.71 -9.39
CA ALA A 21 -32.98 -22.03 -10.19
C ALA A 21 -33.61 -20.79 -10.83
N THR A 22 -33.80 -19.73 -10.04
CA THR A 22 -34.34 -18.46 -10.49
C THR A 22 -33.41 -17.76 -11.48
N ALA A 23 -32.09 -17.78 -11.23
CA ALA A 23 -31.12 -17.23 -12.17
C ALA A 23 -31.14 -17.94 -13.53
N VAL A 24 -31.29 -19.27 -13.53
CA VAL A 24 -31.43 -20.07 -14.76
C VAL A 24 -32.74 -19.76 -15.48
N GLN A 25 -33.85 -19.56 -14.76
CA GLN A 25 -35.12 -19.17 -15.37
C GLN A 25 -35.01 -17.81 -16.06
N VAL A 26 -34.44 -16.81 -15.40
CA VAL A 26 -34.23 -15.48 -15.99
C VAL A 26 -33.45 -15.57 -17.30
N LEU A 27 -32.41 -16.40 -17.34
CA LEU A 27 -31.63 -16.64 -18.56
C LEU A 27 -32.41 -17.39 -19.65
N ARG A 28 -33.30 -18.32 -19.28
CA ARG A 28 -34.15 -19.05 -20.24
C ARG A 28 -35.28 -18.18 -20.81
N ASP A 29 -35.90 -17.38 -19.95
CA ASP A 29 -36.97 -16.44 -20.32
C ASP A 29 -36.45 -15.27 -21.16
N SER A 30 -35.13 -15.08 -21.19
CA SER A 30 -34.44 -14.08 -22.03
C SER A 30 -34.58 -14.35 -23.54
N GLY A 31 -35.00 -15.54 -23.96
CA GLY A 31 -35.12 -15.90 -25.37
C GLY A 31 -33.78 -15.78 -26.12
N ASN A 32 -33.80 -15.18 -27.31
CA ASN A 32 -32.61 -15.07 -28.17
C ASN A 32 -31.62 -13.95 -27.76
N THR A 33 -31.98 -13.04 -26.85
CA THR A 33 -31.12 -11.90 -26.51
C THR A 33 -31.18 -11.60 -25.02
N VAL A 34 -30.01 -11.62 -24.38
CA VAL A 34 -29.86 -11.31 -22.95
C VAL A 34 -28.97 -10.09 -22.75
N THR A 35 -29.51 -9.07 -22.07
CA THR A 35 -28.75 -7.90 -21.64
C THR A 35 -28.18 -8.18 -20.26
N LEU A 36 -26.86 -8.35 -20.18
CA LEU A 36 -26.17 -8.66 -18.92
C LEU A 36 -25.42 -7.44 -18.41
N VAL A 37 -25.65 -7.07 -17.15
CA VAL A 37 -24.79 -6.11 -16.43
C VAL A 37 -23.76 -6.91 -15.66
N VAL A 38 -22.50 -6.73 -15.98
CA VAL A 38 -21.38 -7.40 -15.31
C VAL A 38 -20.64 -6.38 -14.47
N ARG A 39 -20.50 -6.65 -13.17
CA ARG A 39 -19.58 -5.89 -12.31
C ARG A 39 -18.19 -6.50 -12.43
N ARG A 40 -17.42 -5.99 -13.37
CA ARG A 40 -16.00 -6.32 -13.47
C ARG A 40 -15.24 -5.59 -12.36
N ARG A 41 -14.60 -6.34 -11.46
CA ARG A 41 -13.60 -5.75 -10.58
C ARG A 41 -12.43 -5.30 -11.47
N VAL A 42 -12.29 -4.00 -11.67
CA VAL A 42 -11.05 -3.44 -12.24
C VAL A 42 -9.99 -3.64 -11.17
N VAL A 43 -9.25 -4.74 -11.28
CA VAL A 43 -7.99 -4.88 -10.54
C VAL A 43 -7.01 -3.99 -11.27
N LEU A 44 -7.03 -2.69 -10.96
CA LEU A 44 -5.88 -1.85 -11.26
C LEU A 44 -4.68 -2.53 -10.59
N PRO A 45 -3.52 -2.67 -11.23
CA PRO A 45 -2.32 -3.07 -10.52
C PRO A 45 -2.09 -2.00 -9.45
N VAL A 46 -2.41 -2.34 -8.19
CA VAL A 46 -2.33 -1.41 -7.04
C VAL A 46 -0.88 -1.05 -6.72
N TYR A 47 0.08 -1.70 -7.37
CA TYR A 47 1.49 -1.40 -7.26
C TYR A 47 2.12 -1.57 -8.64
N PRO A 48 2.81 -0.56 -9.20
CA PRO A 48 3.84 -0.89 -10.18
C PRO A 48 4.83 -1.77 -9.43
N GLU A 49 5.05 -2.99 -9.91
CA GLU A 49 6.19 -3.78 -9.44
C GLU A 49 7.45 -2.90 -9.51
N PRO A 50 8.40 -3.04 -8.56
CA PRO A 50 9.63 -2.27 -8.56
C PRO A 50 10.34 -2.39 -9.92
N GLN A 51 10.17 -1.38 -10.78
CA GLN A 51 10.75 -1.41 -12.10
C GLN A 51 12.21 -0.97 -11.98
N THR A 52 13.13 -1.84 -12.38
CA THR A 52 14.55 -1.49 -12.47
C THR A 52 14.79 -0.83 -13.83
N LEU A 53 15.08 0.47 -13.84
CA LEU A 53 15.45 1.19 -15.06
C LEU A 53 16.98 1.24 -15.18
N LYS A 54 17.51 0.81 -16.33
CA LYS A 54 18.91 1.03 -16.71
C LYS A 54 18.99 2.29 -17.57
N LEU A 55 19.69 3.32 -17.08
CA LEU A 55 19.87 4.59 -17.77
C LEU A 55 21.36 4.78 -18.10
N SER A 56 21.66 5.31 -19.29
CA SER A 56 22.99 5.76 -19.69
C SER A 56 22.92 7.26 -20.01
N LEU A 57 23.74 8.05 -19.33
CA LEU A 57 23.78 9.49 -19.52
C LEU A 57 25.05 9.84 -20.31
N VAL A 58 24.92 10.78 -21.24
CA VAL A 58 26.02 11.25 -22.08
C VAL A 58 26.17 12.75 -21.88
N ARG A 59 27.40 13.22 -21.68
CA ARG A 59 27.71 14.64 -21.56
C ARG A 59 27.75 15.25 -22.95
N SER A 60 27.12 16.41 -23.12
CA SER A 60 27.18 17.14 -24.39
C SER A 60 28.59 17.70 -24.66
N LYS A 61 29.31 18.09 -23.62
CA LYS A 61 30.69 18.60 -23.72
C LYS A 61 31.58 18.02 -22.63
N LYS A 62 32.90 17.99 -22.89
CA LYS A 62 33.93 17.52 -21.94
C LYS A 62 34.00 18.30 -20.61
N LYS A 63 33.31 19.43 -20.48
CA LYS A 63 33.24 20.23 -19.25
C LYS A 63 31.87 20.21 -18.56
N ASP A 64 30.83 19.65 -19.18
CA ASP A 64 29.48 19.62 -18.60
C ASP A 64 29.37 18.52 -17.54
N ASP A 65 28.51 18.66 -16.55
CA ASP A 65 28.13 17.54 -15.68
C ASP A 65 27.03 16.68 -16.31
N PHE A 66 26.70 15.55 -15.71
CA PHE A 66 25.54 14.74 -16.13
C PHE A 66 24.20 15.35 -15.69
N GLY A 67 24.20 16.49 -15.00
CA GLY A 67 23.00 17.18 -14.53
C GLY A 67 22.21 16.43 -13.45
N LEU A 68 22.82 15.43 -12.80
CA LEU A 68 22.19 14.68 -11.71
C LEU A 68 22.53 15.27 -10.35
N VAL A 69 21.51 15.44 -9.51
CA VAL A 69 21.66 15.71 -8.08
C VAL A 69 21.15 14.49 -7.33
N LEU A 70 22.01 13.88 -6.51
CA LEU A 70 21.67 12.70 -5.72
C LEU A 70 21.20 13.11 -4.33
N GLY A 71 20.07 12.56 -3.89
CA GLY A 71 19.58 12.68 -2.52
C GLY A 71 19.86 11.41 -1.72
N CYS A 72 20.05 11.55 -0.42
CA CYS A 72 20.02 10.44 0.53
C CYS A 72 18.77 10.55 1.40
N LYS A 73 18.18 9.40 1.73
CA LYS A 73 16.98 9.32 2.55
C LYS A 73 17.20 8.32 3.67
N ILE A 74 17.00 8.78 4.90
CA ILE A 74 17.16 7.93 6.10
C ILE A 74 15.79 7.37 6.47
N TYR A 75 15.72 6.06 6.62
CA TYR A 75 14.52 5.34 7.03
C TYR A 75 14.81 4.42 8.22
N VAL A 76 13.78 4.14 9.01
CA VAL A 76 13.84 3.16 10.08
C VAL A 76 13.92 1.78 9.44
N ARG A 77 15.04 1.09 9.63
CA ARG A 77 15.19 -0.30 9.18
C ARG A 77 14.68 -1.30 10.22
N GLU A 78 14.91 -1.01 11.50
CA GLU A 78 14.54 -1.91 12.59
C GLU A 78 14.40 -1.09 13.88
N VAL A 79 13.49 -1.52 14.76
CA VAL A 79 13.34 -0.98 16.11
C VAL A 79 13.69 -2.07 17.11
N ALA A 80 14.95 -2.09 17.58
CA ALA A 80 15.43 -3.13 18.48
C ALA A 80 14.78 -3.10 19.87
N ASN A 81 14.36 -1.92 20.34
CA ASN A 81 13.77 -1.77 21.66
C ASN A 81 12.25 -2.06 21.60
N LYS A 82 11.85 -3.20 22.16
CA LYS A 82 10.44 -3.62 22.24
C LYS A 82 9.57 -2.66 23.06
N ALA A 83 10.12 -1.94 24.04
CA ALA A 83 9.37 -0.95 24.80
C ALA A 83 8.91 0.24 23.96
N LEU A 84 9.60 0.55 22.86
CA LEU A 84 9.16 1.56 21.88
C LEU A 84 8.01 1.06 20.99
N GLN A 85 7.77 -0.25 20.99
CA GLN A 85 6.70 -0.92 20.24
C GLN A 85 5.44 -1.17 21.09
N GLU A 86 5.55 -1.14 22.42
CA GLU A 86 4.47 -1.45 23.38
C GLU A 86 3.67 -0.21 23.84
N ASN A 87 3.94 0.97 23.29
CA ASN A 87 3.19 2.18 23.65
C ASN A 87 1.73 2.07 23.17
N LYS A 88 0.77 2.32 24.07
CA LYS A 88 -0.68 2.07 23.87
C LYS A 88 -1.31 2.85 22.71
N ASP A 89 -0.66 3.90 22.22
CA ASP A 89 -1.06 4.66 21.03
C ASP A 89 -0.27 4.20 19.79
N SER A 90 -0.84 3.25 19.05
CA SER A 90 -0.29 2.66 17.81
C SER A 90 0.09 3.69 16.73
N SER A 91 -0.41 4.92 16.83
CA SER A 91 -0.08 6.04 15.94
C SER A 91 1.31 6.64 16.19
N THR A 92 1.87 6.43 17.39
CA THR A 92 3.16 7.02 17.82
C THR A 92 4.33 6.05 17.84
N VAL A 93 4.05 4.74 17.67
CA VAL A 93 5.07 3.70 17.61
C VAL A 93 5.84 3.82 16.30
N LEU A 94 7.17 3.89 16.35
CA LEU A 94 8.05 3.82 15.17
C LEU A 94 7.99 2.43 14.53
N GLN A 95 7.95 2.37 13.21
CA GLN A 95 7.89 1.14 12.43
C GLN A 95 8.96 1.10 11.35
N GLU A 96 9.32 -0.11 10.91
CA GLU A 96 10.17 -0.28 9.74
C GLU A 96 9.55 0.39 8.51
N GLY A 97 10.39 1.10 7.76
CA GLY A 97 9.99 1.88 6.59
C GLY A 97 9.60 3.33 6.90
N ASP A 98 9.47 3.72 8.17
CA ASP A 98 9.23 5.12 8.53
C ASP A 98 10.38 6.00 8.06
N VAL A 99 10.05 7.11 7.41
CA VAL A 99 11.03 8.04 6.86
C VAL A 99 11.35 9.11 7.89
N LEU A 100 12.63 9.31 8.22
CA LEU A 100 13.03 10.40 9.10
C LEU A 100 12.98 11.74 8.36
N LEU A 101 12.23 12.68 8.91
CA LEU A 101 12.15 14.07 8.44
C LEU A 101 12.99 15.01 9.32
N LYS A 102 13.05 14.76 10.63
CA LYS A 102 13.86 15.55 11.59
C LYS A 102 14.39 14.68 12.73
N ILE A 103 15.59 15.02 13.19
CA ILE A 103 16.22 14.48 14.40
C ILE A 103 16.49 15.66 15.33
N ASN A 104 15.80 15.68 16.47
CA ASN A 104 15.72 16.83 17.37
C ASN A 104 15.33 18.10 16.61
N ASN A 105 16.21 19.09 16.56
CA ASN A 105 15.98 20.35 15.85
C ASN A 105 16.62 20.39 14.44
N HIS A 106 17.19 19.28 13.97
CA HIS A 106 17.86 19.20 12.68
C HIS A 106 16.95 18.54 11.63
N LYS A 107 16.85 19.15 10.45
CA LYS A 107 16.17 18.55 9.28
C LYS A 107 17.01 17.39 8.75
N ALA A 108 16.38 16.27 8.43
CA ALA A 108 17.03 15.08 7.88
C ALA A 108 17.20 15.15 6.35
N ASP A 109 16.71 16.21 5.70
CA ASP A 109 16.90 16.45 4.26
C ASP A 109 18.39 16.66 3.94
N GLY A 110 18.94 15.84 3.04
CA GLY A 110 20.36 15.85 2.71
C GLY A 110 21.31 15.36 3.82
N MET A 111 20.78 14.86 4.94
CA MET A 111 21.58 14.39 6.07
C MET A 111 22.24 13.04 5.78
N SER A 112 23.54 12.93 6.03
CA SER A 112 24.23 11.65 5.92
C SER A 112 23.91 10.71 7.09
N LEU A 113 24.03 9.40 6.88
CA LEU A 113 23.90 8.40 7.95
C LEU A 113 24.86 8.66 9.12
N LYS A 114 26.06 9.18 8.83
CA LYS A 114 27.08 9.48 9.84
C LYS A 114 26.65 10.64 10.74
N GLU A 115 26.07 11.69 10.16
CA GLU A 115 25.54 12.83 10.91
C GLU A 115 24.31 12.45 11.73
N ALA A 116 23.38 11.70 11.13
CA ALA A 116 22.21 11.21 11.83
C ALA A 116 22.59 10.36 13.05
N LYS A 117 23.54 9.43 12.88
CA LYS A 117 24.05 8.62 13.98
C LYS A 117 24.67 9.48 15.07
N LYS A 118 25.49 10.48 14.71
CA LYS A 118 26.08 11.42 15.68
C LYS A 118 25.01 12.18 16.47
N LEU A 119 23.93 12.63 15.83
CA LEU A 119 22.83 13.33 16.51
C LEU A 119 22.06 12.41 17.47
N ILE A 120 21.84 11.16 17.06
CA ILE A 120 21.22 10.13 17.90
C ILE A 120 22.11 9.81 19.10
N ASP A 121 23.39 9.50 18.88
CA ASP A 121 24.37 9.16 19.93
C ASP A 121 24.62 10.35 20.88
N SER A 122 24.50 11.58 20.39
CA SER A 122 24.62 12.80 21.21
C SER A 122 23.38 13.05 22.08
N SER A 123 22.26 12.37 21.83
CA SER A 123 21.02 12.52 22.60
C SER A 123 21.05 11.60 23.82
N LYS A 124 21.29 12.17 25.01
CA LYS A 124 21.45 11.40 26.26
C LYS A 124 20.15 11.17 27.03
N GLU A 125 19.27 12.18 27.07
CA GLU A 125 18.05 12.15 27.89
C GLU A 125 16.79 11.94 27.05
N ARG A 126 16.71 12.59 25.89
CA ARG A 126 15.53 12.54 25.02
C ARG A 126 15.93 12.68 23.55
N LEU A 127 15.42 11.77 22.73
CA LEU A 127 15.54 11.81 21.28
C LEU A 127 14.17 12.15 20.70
N ASN A 128 14.04 13.31 20.06
CA ASN A 128 12.81 13.69 19.37
C ASN A 128 12.94 13.40 17.89
N LEU A 129 12.03 12.61 17.32
CA LEU A 129 12.04 12.27 15.90
C LEU A 129 10.75 12.76 15.26
N VAL A 130 10.86 13.35 14.09
CA VAL A 130 9.71 13.59 13.22
C VAL A 130 9.84 12.63 12.06
N VAL A 131 8.89 11.71 11.95
CA VAL A 131 8.86 10.72 10.88
C VAL A 131 7.63 10.88 10.01
N ARG A 132 7.73 10.43 8.76
CA ARG A 132 6.61 10.26 7.85
C ARG A 132 6.41 8.78 7.61
N ARG A 133 5.26 8.27 8.04
CA ARG A 133 4.78 6.96 7.62
C ARG A 133 4.05 7.13 6.31
N GLU A 134 4.67 6.66 5.23
CA GLU A 134 3.90 6.39 4.02
C GLU A 134 2.99 5.21 4.36
N HIS A 135 1.69 5.47 4.49
CA HIS A 135 0.73 4.41 4.73
C HIS A 135 0.77 3.47 3.52
N ARG A 136 1.50 2.35 3.63
CA ARG A 136 1.12 1.17 2.84
C ARG A 136 -0.30 0.84 3.31
N PRO A 137 -1.28 0.69 2.41
CA PRO A 137 -2.53 0.08 2.78
C PRO A 137 -2.16 -1.29 3.34
N THR A 138 -2.33 -1.47 4.65
CA THR A 138 -2.38 -2.78 5.24
C THR A 138 -3.42 -3.56 4.46
N THR A 139 -3.06 -4.75 4.02
CA THR A 139 -3.99 -5.76 3.52
C THR A 139 -4.98 -6.09 4.63
N ALA A 140 -5.98 -5.24 4.84
CA ALA A 140 -7.18 -5.59 5.57
C ALA A 140 -8.00 -6.47 4.63
N ASN A 141 -7.77 -7.77 4.75
CA ASN A 141 -8.77 -8.82 4.55
C ASN A 141 -8.25 -10.06 5.29
N GLN A 142 -8.09 -9.93 6.61
CA GLN A 142 -8.35 -11.09 7.45
C GLN A 142 -9.85 -11.34 7.38
N GLU A 143 -10.19 -12.53 6.92
CA GLU A 143 -11.55 -13.04 6.77
C GLU A 143 -12.34 -12.91 8.07
N SER A 144 -13.15 -11.85 8.19
CA SER A 144 -14.34 -11.88 9.04
C SER A 144 -15.42 -12.68 8.32
N THR A 145 -15.31 -14.01 8.36
CA THR A 145 -16.46 -14.91 8.26
C THR A 145 -16.28 -16.06 9.25
N ALA A 146 -16.22 -15.75 10.55
CA ALA A 146 -16.61 -16.72 11.56
C ALA A 146 -18.12 -16.96 11.39
N LEU A 147 -18.46 -18.13 10.85
CA LEU A 147 -19.82 -18.67 10.79
C LEU A 147 -20.41 -18.75 12.22
N PRO A 148 -21.59 -18.18 12.52
CA PRO A 148 -22.41 -18.73 13.59
C PRO A 148 -22.98 -20.05 13.07
N LYS A 149 -22.49 -21.18 13.61
CA LYS A 149 -23.22 -22.44 13.54
C LYS A 149 -24.52 -22.26 14.32
N GLY A 150 -25.65 -22.22 13.61
CA GLY A 150 -26.90 -22.66 14.21
C GLY A 150 -26.82 -24.15 14.47
N ASN A 151 -27.20 -24.60 15.67
CA ASN A 151 -28.06 -25.77 15.82
C ASN A 151 -28.61 -25.90 17.25
N ASN A 152 -29.94 -26.05 17.27
CA ASN A 152 -30.86 -26.56 18.29
C ASN A 152 -31.00 -25.82 19.62
#